data_AF-A0A453HC43-F1
#
_entry.id   AF-A0A453HC43-F1
#
_cell.length_a   1.000
_cell.length_b   1.000
_cell.length_c   1.000
_cell.angle_alpha   90.00
_cell.angle_beta   90.00
_cell.angle_gamma   90.00
#
_symmetry.space_group_name_H-M   'P 1'
#
loop_
_entity.id
_entity.type
_entity.pdbx_description
1 polymer ?
#
loop_
_entity_poly.entity_id
_entity_poly.type
_entity_poly.pdbx_seq_one_letter_code
_entity_poly.pdbx_strand_id
1 'polypeptide(L)'
;TSKRFKKCAEHSNSPIKFRATAIIYFKRFYLQWSVMEHHPKHIMLTCVYASCKVEENHVSAEELGKGIQQDHQIILNNEMIVLKSLDFDLIVYAPYRSIEGFIDDMDDFCNGAHQRLKVIHSFHPFAILFKNKLIKCLLF
;
A
#
# COMPACT_ATOMS: atom_id res chain seq x y z
N THR A 1 9.83 9.88 3.27
CA THR A 1 9.27 9.39 1.99
C THR A 1 7.80 8.99 2.10
N SER A 2 7.38 8.35 3.20
CA SER A 2 6.02 7.79 3.32
C SER A 2 4.86 8.79 3.49
N LYS A 3 5.12 9.98 4.07
CA LYS A 3 4.14 11.10 4.09
C LYS A 3 3.81 11.63 2.68
N ARG A 4 4.76 11.54 1.72
CA ARG A 4 4.55 11.97 0.33
C ARG A 4 3.73 10.95 -0.46
N PHE A 5 3.95 9.65 -0.20
CA PHE A 5 3.14 8.55 -0.75
C PHE A 5 1.66 8.72 -0.40
N LYS A 6 1.34 9.03 0.87
CA LYS A 6 -0.03 9.34 1.31
C LYS A 6 -0.65 10.52 0.57
N LYS A 7 0.09 11.62 0.42
CA LYS A 7 -0.40 12.82 -0.29
C LYS A 7 -0.68 12.57 -1.78
N CYS A 8 0.14 11.75 -2.45
CA CYS A 8 -0.07 11.34 -3.84
C CYS A 8 -1.28 10.40 -3.97
N ALA A 9 -1.47 9.55 -2.97
CA ALA A 9 -2.53 8.56 -2.90
C ALA A 9 -3.87 9.10 -2.35
N GLU A 10 -3.90 10.33 -1.83
CA GLU A 10 -5.10 11.06 -1.36
C GLU A 10 -5.77 11.86 -2.50
N HIS A 11 -5.01 12.25 -3.53
CA HIS A 11 -5.57 12.91 -4.73
C HIS A 11 -6.38 11.95 -5.61
N SER A 12 -6.17 10.65 -5.45
CA SER A 12 -6.96 9.59 -6.06
C SER A 12 -7.78 8.92 -4.94
N ASN A 13 -9.10 8.82 -5.10
CA ASN A 13 -10.02 8.12 -4.17
C ASN A 13 -9.77 6.61 -4.18
N SER A 14 -8.55 6.19 -3.91
CA SER A 14 -8.11 4.85 -4.23
C SER A 14 -8.11 3.97 -2.97
N PRO A 15 -8.35 2.64 -3.10
CA PRO A 15 -8.52 1.71 -1.98
C PRO A 15 -7.30 1.61 -1.03
N ILE A 16 -7.45 1.12 0.21
CA ILE A 16 -6.29 0.91 1.09
C ILE A 16 -5.26 -0.09 0.51
N LYS A 17 -5.72 -1.02 -0.34
CA LYS A 17 -4.95 -2.12 -0.94
C LYS A 17 -3.86 -1.62 -1.88
N PHE A 18 -4.17 -0.76 -2.87
CA PHE A 18 -3.16 -0.28 -3.83
C PHE A 18 -1.99 0.43 -3.13
N ARG A 19 -2.26 1.19 -2.05
CA ARG A 19 -1.22 1.90 -1.30
C ARG A 19 -0.22 0.92 -0.70
N ALA A 20 -0.71 -0.16 -0.11
CA ALA A 20 0.14 -1.19 0.48
C ALA A 20 1.00 -1.89 -0.58
N THR A 21 0.39 -2.25 -1.71
CA THR A 21 1.07 -2.88 -2.86
C THR A 21 2.19 -1.98 -3.40
N ALA A 22 1.91 -0.70 -3.65
CA ALA A 22 2.91 0.24 -4.16
C ALA A 22 4.09 0.46 -3.21
N ILE A 23 3.83 0.48 -1.90
CA ILE A 23 4.86 0.58 -0.86
C ILE A 23 5.75 -0.67 -0.85
N ILE A 24 5.16 -1.85 -0.97
CA ILE A 24 5.89 -3.12 -1.02
C ILE A 24 6.78 -3.16 -2.26
N TYR A 25 6.29 -2.73 -3.43
CA TYR A 25 7.11 -2.60 -4.63
C TYR A 25 8.29 -1.66 -4.43
N PHE A 26 8.05 -0.48 -3.86
CA PHE A 26 9.10 0.49 -3.59
C PHE A 26 10.17 -0.07 -2.67
N LYS A 27 9.77 -0.77 -1.60
CA LYS A 27 10.70 -1.42 -0.67
C LYS A 27 11.50 -2.52 -1.36
N ARG A 28 10.84 -3.43 -2.09
CA ARG A 28 11.49 -4.52 -2.84
C ARG A 28 12.52 -3.98 -3.84
N PHE A 29 12.19 -2.91 -4.55
CA PHE A 29 13.09 -2.27 -5.51
C PHE A 29 14.39 -1.79 -4.84
N TYR A 30 14.30 -1.03 -3.75
CA TYR A 30 15.47 -0.46 -3.07
C TYR A 30 16.23 -1.45 -2.18
N LEU A 31 15.77 -2.70 -2.07
CA LEU A 31 16.60 -3.78 -1.53
C LEU A 31 17.63 -4.27 -2.55
N GLN A 32 17.39 -4.08 -3.84
CA GLN A 32 18.28 -4.50 -4.93
C GLN A 32 19.05 -3.31 -5.55
N TRP A 33 18.44 -2.13 -5.61
CA TRP A 33 18.98 -0.96 -6.29
C TRP A 33 19.33 0.18 -5.34
N SER A 34 20.34 0.98 -5.71
CA SER A 34 20.75 2.14 -4.92
C SER A 34 19.91 3.38 -5.22
N VAL A 35 19.69 4.20 -4.18
CA VAL A 35 19.10 5.55 -4.29
C VAL A 35 19.96 6.49 -5.15
N MET A 36 21.26 6.19 -5.28
CA MET A 36 22.18 6.94 -6.14
C MET A 36 21.95 6.68 -7.63
N GLU A 37 21.48 5.48 -7.99
CA GLU A 37 21.24 5.07 -9.38
C GLU A 37 19.84 5.49 -9.83
N HIS A 38 18.85 5.26 -8.96
CA HIS A 38 17.46 5.56 -9.25
C HIS A 38 16.89 6.54 -8.24
N HIS A 39 16.37 7.66 -8.74
CA HIS A 39 15.82 8.69 -7.87
C HIS A 39 14.48 8.24 -7.25
N PRO A 40 14.32 8.32 -5.92
CA PRO A 40 13.16 7.76 -5.20
C PRO A 40 11.84 8.40 -5.58
N LYS A 41 11.83 9.65 -6.03
CA LYS A 41 10.61 10.29 -6.53
C LYS A 41 10.09 9.61 -7.80
N HIS A 42 10.97 9.16 -8.70
CA HIS A 42 10.59 8.57 -9.99
C HIS A 42 10.10 7.13 -9.80
N ILE A 43 10.88 6.33 -9.06
CA ILE A 43 10.50 4.95 -8.75
C ILE A 43 9.21 4.89 -7.96
N MET A 44 9.00 5.80 -7.00
CA MET A 44 7.74 5.89 -6.26
C MET A 44 6.54 6.07 -7.19
N LEU A 45 6.62 6.97 -8.17
CA LEU A 45 5.55 7.21 -9.14
C LEU A 45 5.27 5.95 -9.98
N THR A 46 6.32 5.32 -10.47
CA THR A 46 6.22 4.09 -11.26
C THR A 46 5.64 2.93 -10.45
N CYS A 47 5.99 2.78 -9.17
CA CYS A 47 5.40 1.77 -8.30
C CYS A 47 3.90 2.01 -8.07
N VAL A 48 3.47 3.27 -7.92
CA VAL A 48 2.03 3.61 -7.84
C VAL A 48 1.34 3.25 -9.14
N TYR A 49 1.91 3.65 -10.28
CA TYR A 49 1.37 3.34 -11.61
C TYR A 49 1.23 1.82 -11.85
N ALA A 50 2.26 1.04 -11.53
CA ALA A 50 2.23 -0.42 -11.63
C ALA A 50 1.17 -1.04 -10.69
N SER A 51 1.05 -0.54 -9.45
CA SER A 51 0.01 -1.03 -8.53
C SER A 51 -1.41 -0.72 -9.01
N CYS A 52 -1.63 0.43 -9.65
CA CYS A 52 -2.91 0.79 -10.27
C CYS A 52 -3.29 -0.20 -11.37
N LYS A 53 -2.32 -0.58 -12.23
CA LYS A 53 -2.55 -1.61 -13.27
C LYS A 53 -2.93 -2.97 -12.69
N VAL A 54 -2.28 -3.39 -11.60
CA VAL A 54 -2.49 -4.71 -10.98
C VAL A 54 -3.82 -4.80 -10.24
N GLU A 55 -4.24 -3.71 -9.58
CA GLU A 55 -5.51 -3.65 -8.83
C GLU A 55 -6.71 -3.23 -9.71
N GLU A 56 -6.59 -3.35 -11.04
CA GLU A 56 -7.62 -3.01 -12.05
C GLU A 56 -8.17 -1.57 -11.94
N ASN A 57 -7.39 -0.66 -11.35
CA ASN A 57 -7.74 0.76 -11.28
C ASN A 57 -7.00 1.50 -12.40
N HIS A 58 -7.66 1.67 -13.54
CA HIS A 58 -7.05 2.24 -14.74
C HIS A 58 -6.87 3.77 -14.62
N VAL A 59 -5.75 4.19 -14.05
CA VAL A 59 -5.28 5.58 -14.07
C VAL A 59 -4.24 5.74 -15.17
N SER A 60 -4.40 6.75 -16.03
CA SER A 60 -3.42 7.02 -17.08
C SER A 60 -2.12 7.61 -16.49
N ALA A 61 -0.98 7.34 -17.14
CA ALA A 61 0.31 7.89 -16.71
C ALA A 61 0.33 9.44 -16.74
N GLU A 62 -0.43 10.04 -17.66
CA GLU A 62 -0.59 11.50 -17.77
C GLU A 62 -1.32 12.10 -16.58
N GLU A 63 -2.42 11.50 -16.14
CA GLU A 63 -3.16 11.96 -14.96
C GLU A 63 -2.31 11.87 -13.69
N LEU A 64 -1.54 10.79 -13.57
CA LEU A 64 -0.64 10.57 -12.44
C LEU A 64 0.54 11.55 -12.45
N GLY A 65 1.07 11.88 -13.63
CA GLY A 65 2.09 12.90 -13.84
C GLY A 65 1.61 14.32 -13.52
N LYS A 66 0.38 14.68 -13.94
CA LYS A 66 -0.26 15.98 -13.67
C LYS A 66 -0.41 16.25 -12.17
N GLY A 67 -0.82 15.25 -11.39
CA GLY A 67 -1.00 15.39 -9.94
C GLY A 67 0.28 15.72 -9.17
N ILE A 68 1.46 15.38 -9.71
CA ILE A 68 2.76 15.49 -9.02
C ILE A 68 3.74 16.42 -9.78
N GLN A 69 3.27 17.08 -10.84
CA GLN A 69 4.03 17.97 -11.72
C GLN A 69 5.29 17.30 -12.27
N GLN A 70 5.11 16.10 -12.84
CA GLN A 70 6.20 15.31 -13.38
C GLN A 70 5.84 14.77 -14.76
N ASP A 71 6.84 14.69 -15.63
CA ASP A 71 6.66 14.18 -16.98
C ASP A 71 6.30 12.69 -16.95
N HIS A 72 5.23 12.33 -17.66
CA HIS A 72 4.72 10.96 -17.73
C HIS A 72 5.73 10.02 -18.39
N GLN A 73 6.62 10.54 -19.24
CA GLN A 73 7.70 9.75 -19.87
C GLN A 73 8.62 9.12 -18.83
N ILE A 74 8.86 9.78 -17.70
CA ILE A 74 9.70 9.24 -16.62
C ILE A 74 9.06 8.00 -16.00
N ILE A 75 7.74 7.98 -15.88
CA ILE A 75 6.99 6.84 -15.32
C ILE A 75 7.14 5.64 -16.25
N LEU A 76 6.92 5.85 -17.55
CA LEU A 76 6.97 4.82 -18.59
C LEU A 76 8.40 4.27 -18.78
N ASN A 77 9.42 5.13 -18.79
CA ASN A 77 10.81 4.72 -18.96
C ASN A 77 11.31 3.82 -17.81
N ASN A 78 10.82 4.04 -16.59
CA ASN A 78 11.21 3.23 -15.43
C ASN A 78 10.33 1.98 -15.24
N GLU A 79 9.22 1.85 -15.97
CA GLU A 79 8.24 0.77 -15.77
C GLU A 79 8.88 -0.61 -15.90
N MET A 80 9.59 -0.85 -17.00
CA MET A 80 10.23 -2.14 -17.26
C MET A 80 11.31 -2.47 -16.21
N ILE A 81 12.06 -1.47 -15.74
CA ILE A 81 13.09 -1.68 -14.72
C ILE A 81 12.43 -2.10 -13.40
N VAL A 82 11.38 -1.41 -12.97
CA VAL A 82 10.65 -1.76 -11.74
C VAL A 82 10.07 -3.17 -11.82
N LEU A 83 9.43 -3.54 -12.93
CA LEU A 83 8.86 -4.89 -13.11
C LEU A 83 9.93 -5.98 -13.03
N LYS A 84 11.08 -5.75 -13.68
CA LYS A 84 12.21 -6.67 -13.64
C LYS A 84 12.80 -6.81 -12.24
N SER A 85 12.97 -5.72 -11.50
CA SER A 85 13.49 -5.75 -10.11
C SER A 85 12.54 -6.42 -9.13
N LEU A 86 11.26 -6.53 -9.47
CA LEU A 86 10.27 -7.28 -8.69
C LEU A 86 10.23 -8.76 -9.06
N ASP A 87 11.08 -9.20 -10.00
CA ASP A 87 11.05 -10.55 -10.58
C ASP A 87 9.65 -10.90 -11.15
N PHE A 88 8.91 -9.87 -11.61
CA PHE A 88 7.52 -9.98 -12.06
C PHE A 88 6.54 -10.55 -11.02
N ASP A 89 6.91 -10.57 -9.74
CA ASP A 89 6.05 -10.99 -8.64
C ASP A 89 5.23 -9.80 -8.11
N LEU A 90 4.07 -9.61 -8.76
CA LEU A 90 3.15 -8.49 -8.58
C LEU A 90 2.01 -8.78 -7.60
N ILE A 91 1.86 -10.02 -7.15
CA ILE A 91 0.73 -10.37 -6.28
C ILE A 91 1.12 -10.08 -4.83
N VAL A 92 0.44 -9.12 -4.22
CA VAL A 92 0.70 -8.71 -2.83
C VAL A 92 -0.51 -9.01 -1.95
N TYR A 93 -0.33 -9.93 -1.00
CA TYR A 93 -1.37 -10.27 -0.02
C TYR A 93 -1.27 -9.37 1.22
N ALA A 94 -2.01 -8.27 1.21
CA ALA A 94 -2.08 -7.38 2.38
C ALA A 94 -3.03 -7.96 3.46
N PRO A 95 -2.67 -7.90 4.75
CA PRO A 95 -3.41 -8.56 5.84
C PRO A 95 -4.74 -7.87 6.21
N TYR A 96 -5.24 -6.92 5.41
CA TYR A 96 -6.46 -6.16 5.72
C TYR A 96 -7.69 -7.07 5.84
N ARG A 97 -7.87 -7.98 4.87
CA ARG A 97 -9.01 -8.91 4.86
C ARG A 97 -8.96 -9.91 6.01
N SER A 98 -7.76 -10.41 6.34
CA SER A 98 -7.57 -11.35 7.44
C SER A 98 -7.87 -10.72 8.79
N ILE A 99 -7.53 -9.45 8.97
CA ILE A 99 -7.84 -8.71 10.21
C ILE A 99 -9.34 -8.42 10.31
N GLU A 100 -9.99 -8.06 9.20
CA GLU A 100 -11.45 -7.84 9.18
C GLU A 100 -12.20 -9.13 9.54
N GLY A 101 -11.89 -10.25 8.90
CA GLY A 101 -12.51 -11.54 9.24
C GLY A 101 -12.26 -11.97 10.69
N PHE A 102 -11.06 -11.70 11.24
CA PHE A 102 -10.79 -11.97 12.66
C PHE A 102 -11.65 -11.11 13.60
N ILE A 103 -11.94 -9.85 13.24
CA ILE A 103 -12.82 -8.99 14.03
C ILE A 103 -14.26 -9.51 13.95
N ASP A 104 -14.73 -9.85 12.76
CA ASP A 104 -16.08 -10.40 12.55
C ASP A 104 -16.28 -11.70 13.35
N ASP A 105 -15.31 -12.63 13.32
CA ASP A 105 -15.32 -13.87 14.10
C ASP A 105 -15.39 -13.60 15.62
N MET A 106 -14.69 -12.55 16.10
CA MET A 106 -14.72 -12.14 17.51
C MET A 106 -16.05 -11.53 17.92
N ASP A 107 -16.67 -10.74 17.03
CA ASP A 107 -17.97 -10.12 17.27
C ASP A 107 -19.09 -11.18 17.29
N ASP A 108 -19.06 -12.14 16.37
CA ASP A 108 -19.98 -13.29 16.35
C ASP A 108 -19.84 -14.15 17.61
N PHE A 109 -18.61 -14.40 18.06
CA PHE A 109 -18.36 -15.08 19.34
C PHE A 109 -18.93 -14.31 20.54
N CYS A 110 -18.84 -12.97 20.55
CA CYS A 110 -19.35 -12.13 21.63
C CYS A 110 -20.89 -12.05 21.65
N ASN A 111 -21.53 -12.00 20.49
CA ASN A 111 -22.99 -11.95 20.37
C ASN A 111 -23.65 -13.25 20.89
N GLY A 112 -22.95 -14.39 20.85
CA GLY A 112 -23.39 -15.65 21.46
C GLY A 112 -23.11 -15.78 22.97
N ALA A 113 -22.18 -14.97 23.52
CA ALA A 113 -21.73 -15.08 24.91
C ALA A 113 -21.88 -13.75 25.66
N HIS A 114 -23.10 -13.49 26.16
CA HIS A 114 -23.52 -12.22 26.77
C HIS A 114 -22.81 -11.82 28.09
N GLN A 115 -21.61 -12.34 28.43
CA GLN A 115 -21.00 -12.05 29.73
C GLN A 115 -19.47 -12.21 29.82
N ARG A 116 -18.65 -11.75 28.86
CA ARG A 116 -17.18 -11.62 29.06
C ARG A 116 -16.56 -10.36 28.40
N LEU A 117 -17.25 -9.22 28.54
CA LEU A 117 -16.92 -7.95 27.85
C LEU A 117 -15.68 -7.17 28.36
N LYS A 118 -14.93 -7.65 29.36
CA LYS A 118 -13.80 -6.87 29.92
C LYS A 118 -12.45 -7.10 29.24
N VAL A 119 -12.26 -8.22 28.54
CA VAL A 119 -10.96 -8.56 27.93
C VAL A 119 -10.87 -8.06 26.48
N ILE A 120 -11.98 -7.93 25.75
CA ILE A 120 -11.96 -7.62 24.30
C ILE A 120 -11.97 -6.11 24.03
N HIS A 121 -12.58 -5.30 24.91
CA HIS A 121 -12.53 -3.83 24.82
C HIS A 121 -11.10 -3.27 24.92
N SER A 122 -10.15 -4.02 25.50
CA SER A 122 -8.72 -3.65 25.51
C SER A 122 -7.98 -4.08 24.23
N PHE A 123 -8.52 -5.04 23.46
CA PHE A 123 -7.97 -5.49 22.17
C PHE A 123 -8.48 -4.70 20.97
N HIS A 124 -9.69 -4.13 21.01
CA HIS A 124 -10.18 -3.23 19.95
C HIS A 124 -9.21 -2.06 19.63
N PRO A 125 -8.66 -1.33 20.63
CA PRO A 125 -7.61 -0.36 20.36
C PRO A 125 -6.32 -1.02 19.88
N PHE A 126 -6.03 -2.28 20.23
CA PHE A 126 -4.86 -3.00 19.74
C PHE A 126 -5.00 -3.42 18.27
N ALA A 127 -6.18 -3.81 17.80
CA ALA A 127 -6.45 -4.10 16.38
C ALA A 127 -6.46 -2.82 15.54
N ILE A 128 -7.01 -1.72 16.05
CA ILE A 128 -6.89 -0.39 15.44
C ILE A 128 -5.45 0.09 15.46
N LEU A 129 -4.73 -0.12 16.57
CA LEU A 129 -3.31 0.17 16.68
C LEU A 129 -2.52 -0.70 15.71
N PHE A 130 -2.83 -1.99 15.54
CA PHE A 130 -2.19 -2.86 14.58
C PHE A 130 -2.49 -2.40 13.15
N LYS A 131 -3.74 -2.08 12.80
CA LYS A 131 -4.10 -1.46 11.52
C LYS A 131 -3.26 -0.20 11.30
N ASN A 132 -3.19 0.71 12.28
CA ASN A 132 -2.42 1.95 12.20
C ASN A 132 -0.90 1.77 12.25
N LYS A 133 -0.39 0.74 12.94
CA LYS A 133 1.03 0.47 13.21
C LYS A 133 1.62 -0.40 12.12
N LEU A 134 0.87 -1.32 11.53
CA LEU A 134 1.20 -2.08 10.32
C LEU A 134 1.15 -1.15 9.10
N ILE A 135 0.16 -0.24 9.02
CA ILE A 135 0.19 0.89 8.07
C ILE A 135 1.46 1.72 8.29
N LYS A 136 1.82 2.06 9.53
CA LYS A 136 3.08 2.79 9.83
C LYS A 136 4.35 1.96 9.53
N CYS A 137 4.38 0.65 9.77
CA CYS A 137 5.54 -0.22 9.53
C CYS A 137 5.73 -0.52 8.05
N LEU A 138 4.66 -0.61 7.26
CA LEU A 138 4.76 -0.57 5.81
C LEU A 138 5.28 0.79 5.35
N LEU A 139 4.88 1.89 6.00
CA LEU A 139 5.30 3.26 5.71
C LEU A 139 6.60 3.74 6.43
N PHE A 140 7.36 2.90 7.13
CA PHE A 140 8.67 3.25 7.70
C PHE A 140 9.75 2.33 7.17
#